data_AF-T0R8Z4-F1
#
_entry.id   AF-T0R8Z4-F1
#
_cell.length_a   1.000
_cell.length_b   1.000
_cell.length_c   1.000
_cell.angle_alpha   90.00
_cell.angle_beta   90.00
_cell.angle_gamma   90.00
#
_symmetry.space_group_name_H-M   'P 1'
#
loop_
_entity.id
_entity.type
_entity.pdbx_description
1 polymer ?
#
loop_
_entity_poly.entity_id
_entity_poly.type
_entity_poly.pdbx_seq_one_letter_code
_entity_poly.pdbx_strand_id
1 'polypeptide(L)'
;MKKIIATLLLVNSVVYAEVESVNFLEIGFEKWDYERPANPSVASGHLKFTEAKMSRADLSFNMKNKDQMFDAQMYWKNNIISFTTPFMNLDFGMGENSGFNDIKSISTKNSSAIINPLFFSFTGEDFSFGLDDMKLGLKNFTAFCTANDEELDMASAEGIEYGCMTEMSLNSNDYARPLELNMVMDYEDGDKLTFNANLSNIDLNDSTLIQAKATSADMTVSKYFVEMAEANLVCQKKTDMKVFDSEVFKKDCENTIDLTVPKIVVNNKTDDTKFYLETEEIKIQNEKLSFKAPVIQFVDKVSSVTTYDLELNCDKSAKATAYDLHSMIGECLKNGEVRIPRLVSRDEDKLWWSYGDILSKNVDPTSHIKSKEKDAADISIKMINKNVKLSANAYTKILGVTTKFHVDVKGQAVHLPEKDQIIIKVSDIAVPLGWIKIKWKKVLLGIMKKAIVGSMIEFQGDNIIIQL
;
A
#
# COMPACT_ATOMS: atom_id res chain seq x y z
N MET A 1 -31.01 28.11 -38.09
CA MET A 1 -30.86 26.99 -37.13
C MET A 1 -29.47 26.33 -37.13
N LYS A 2 -28.81 26.07 -38.27
CA LYS A 2 -27.44 25.49 -38.27
C LYS A 2 -26.32 26.39 -37.70
N LYS A 3 -26.53 27.70 -37.58
CA LYS A 3 -25.55 28.64 -36.98
C LYS A 3 -25.67 28.81 -35.47
N ILE A 4 -26.73 28.32 -34.83
CA ILE A 4 -26.92 28.45 -33.36
C ILE A 4 -26.29 27.24 -32.62
N ILE A 5 -26.21 26.09 -33.28
CA ILE A 5 -25.61 24.86 -32.70
C ILE A 5 -24.07 24.93 -32.69
N ALA A 6 -23.45 25.65 -33.64
CA ALA A 6 -22.00 25.86 -33.65
C ALA A 6 -21.54 26.81 -32.53
N THR A 7 -22.37 27.77 -32.13
CA THR A 7 -22.06 28.70 -31.04
C THR A 7 -22.32 28.07 -29.66
N LEU A 8 -23.27 27.14 -29.54
CA LEU A 8 -23.51 26.38 -28.29
C LEU A 8 -22.50 25.25 -28.05
N LEU A 9 -21.84 24.74 -29.09
CA LEU A 9 -20.78 23.73 -28.96
C LEU A 9 -19.39 24.33 -28.68
N LEU A 10 -19.17 25.62 -28.94
CA LEU A 10 -17.93 26.32 -28.59
C LEU A 10 -17.93 26.87 -27.15
N VAL A 11 -19.04 26.76 -26.42
CA VAL A 11 -19.20 27.28 -25.04
C VAL A 11 -19.11 26.16 -23.98
N ASN A 12 -18.92 24.89 -24.38
CA ASN A 12 -18.98 23.74 -23.45
C ASN A 12 -17.76 22.80 -23.45
N SER A 13 -16.60 23.20 -23.94
CA SER A 13 -15.44 22.28 -23.91
C SER A 13 -14.07 22.92 -23.76
N VAL A 14 -14.02 24.14 -23.22
CA VAL A 14 -12.79 24.72 -22.69
C VAL A 14 -13.16 25.51 -21.44
N VAL A 15 -13.49 24.80 -20.35
CA VAL A 15 -13.21 25.34 -19.03
C VAL A 15 -11.72 25.15 -18.81
N TYR A 16 -10.91 25.89 -19.58
CA TYR A 16 -9.83 26.59 -18.89
C TYR A 16 -10.61 27.64 -18.13
N ALA A 17 -10.77 27.43 -16.83
CA ALA A 17 -10.84 28.60 -15.99
C ALA A 17 -9.52 29.33 -16.28
N GLU A 18 -9.56 30.32 -17.18
CA GLU A 18 -8.72 31.50 -17.04
C GLU A 18 -9.12 32.09 -15.69
N VAL A 19 -8.65 31.45 -14.62
CA VAL A 19 -8.43 32.15 -13.39
C VAL A 19 -7.39 33.17 -13.81
N GLU A 20 -7.84 34.41 -14.04
CA GLU A 20 -7.02 35.60 -13.90
C GLU A 20 -6.49 35.59 -12.46
N SER A 21 -5.56 34.67 -12.18
CA SER A 21 -4.80 34.62 -10.95
C SER A 21 -3.82 35.75 -11.10
N VAL A 22 -4.30 36.98 -10.88
CA VAL A 22 -3.53 38.19 -11.16
C VAL A 22 -2.29 38.24 -10.26
N ASN A 23 -2.28 37.50 -9.16
CA ASN A 23 -1.17 37.37 -8.20
C ASN A 23 -0.61 35.94 -8.18
N PHE A 24 0.56 35.68 -8.78
CA PHE A 24 1.28 34.41 -8.62
C PHE A 24 2.80 34.61 -8.59
N LEU A 25 3.49 33.63 -8.01
CA LEU A 25 4.94 33.45 -8.05
C LEU A 25 5.24 32.08 -8.67
N GLU A 26 5.87 32.07 -9.83
CA GLU A 26 6.37 30.87 -10.50
C GLU A 26 7.89 30.84 -10.38
N ILE A 27 8.44 29.75 -9.89
CA ILE A 27 9.88 29.56 -9.74
C ILE A 27 10.26 28.26 -10.45
N GLY A 28 11.16 28.36 -11.41
CA GLY A 28 11.82 27.23 -12.05
C GLY A 28 13.11 26.87 -11.32
N PHE A 29 13.31 25.58 -11.08
CA PHE A 29 14.47 25.00 -10.41
C PHE A 29 15.23 24.11 -11.38
N GLU A 30 16.52 24.38 -11.59
CA GLU A 30 17.41 23.38 -12.20
C GLU A 30 17.69 22.30 -11.16
N LYS A 31 17.99 22.71 -9.93
CA LYS A 31 18.33 21.83 -8.83
C LYS A 31 18.00 22.47 -7.48
N TRP A 32 17.41 21.72 -6.58
CA TRP A 32 17.28 22.10 -5.17
C TRP A 32 17.78 20.93 -4.32
N ASP A 33 18.97 21.06 -3.73
CA ASP A 33 19.50 20.06 -2.80
C ASP A 33 19.55 20.66 -1.40
N TYR A 34 18.82 20.06 -0.48
CA TYR A 34 18.80 20.40 0.93
C TYR A 34 19.11 19.14 1.74
N GLU A 35 19.97 19.30 2.74
CA GLU A 35 20.24 18.32 3.79
C GLU A 35 20.36 19.07 5.11
N ARG A 36 19.56 18.67 6.10
CA ARG A 36 19.52 19.31 7.40
C ARG A 36 20.85 19.07 8.13
N PRO A 37 21.61 20.12 8.43
CA PRO A 37 22.90 19.95 9.09
C PRO A 37 22.71 19.64 10.57
N ALA A 38 23.59 18.82 11.14
CA ALA A 38 23.63 18.59 12.60
C ALA A 38 23.99 19.87 13.38
N ASN A 39 24.69 20.82 12.74
CA ASN A 39 25.04 22.12 13.30
C ASN A 39 24.41 23.24 12.45
N PRO A 40 23.55 24.11 13.02
CA PRO A 40 22.89 25.21 12.29
C PRO A 40 23.84 26.23 11.64
N SER A 41 25.12 26.24 12.02
CA SER A 41 26.13 27.15 11.45
C SER A 41 26.74 26.64 10.13
N VAL A 42 26.37 25.43 9.69
CA VAL A 42 26.87 24.81 8.46
C VAL A 42 25.83 25.00 7.36
N ALA A 43 26.29 25.19 6.13
CA ALA A 43 25.41 25.26 4.97
C ALA A 43 24.58 23.98 4.85
N SER A 44 23.28 24.14 4.63
CA SER A 44 22.31 23.06 4.51
C SER A 44 22.04 22.64 3.07
N GLY A 45 22.74 23.22 2.09
CA GLY A 45 22.62 22.82 0.68
C GLY A 45 22.70 23.96 -0.31
N HIS A 46 22.16 23.74 -1.51
CA HIS A 46 22.22 24.65 -2.64
C HIS A 46 20.90 24.68 -3.41
N LEU A 47 20.50 25.89 -3.82
CA LEU A 47 19.37 26.12 -4.72
C LEU A 47 19.88 26.77 -6.01
N LYS A 48 19.55 26.15 -7.15
CA LYS A 48 19.80 26.68 -8.49
C LYS A 48 18.47 26.88 -9.19
N PHE A 49 18.07 28.14 -9.34
CA PHE A 49 16.87 28.47 -10.09
C PHE A 49 17.19 28.80 -11.55
N THR A 50 16.26 28.51 -12.45
CA THR A 50 16.34 28.86 -13.87
C THR A 50 15.71 30.22 -14.13
N GLU A 51 14.52 30.43 -13.58
CA GLU A 51 13.78 31.68 -13.64
C GLU A 51 12.83 31.85 -12.46
N ALA A 52 12.49 33.10 -12.16
CA ALA A 52 11.42 33.47 -11.23
C ALA A 52 10.53 34.50 -11.93
N LYS A 53 9.24 34.17 -12.06
CA LYS A 53 8.21 35.06 -12.59
C LYS A 53 7.26 35.42 -11.46
N MET A 54 7.01 36.70 -11.29
CA MET A 54 5.96 37.18 -10.41
C MET A 54 4.98 37.97 -11.25
N SER A 55 3.70 37.70 -11.09
CA SER A 55 2.63 38.55 -11.61
C SER A 55 1.79 39.02 -10.45
N ARG A 56 1.43 40.29 -10.45
CA ARG A 56 0.46 40.96 -9.60
C ARG A 56 -0.42 41.86 -10.49
N ALA A 57 -1.58 42.28 -10.00
CA ALA A 57 -2.55 43.08 -10.76
C ALA A 57 -1.96 44.33 -11.46
N ASP A 58 -0.90 44.90 -10.91
CA ASP A 58 -0.24 46.11 -11.38
C ASP A 58 1.28 45.92 -11.64
N LEU A 59 1.81 44.70 -11.49
CA LEU A 59 3.25 44.45 -11.54
C LEU A 59 3.54 43.06 -12.11
N SER A 60 4.32 43.00 -13.19
CA SER A 60 4.94 41.75 -13.65
C SER A 60 6.46 41.87 -13.59
N PHE A 61 7.09 40.85 -13.03
CA PHE A 61 8.53 40.73 -12.91
C PHE A 61 8.97 39.37 -13.45
N ASN A 62 10.01 39.35 -14.26
CA ASN A 62 10.63 38.12 -14.75
C ASN A 62 12.15 38.23 -14.58
N MET A 63 12.70 37.37 -13.74
CA MET A 63 14.12 37.24 -13.50
C MET A 63 14.60 35.90 -14.04
N LYS A 64 15.54 35.95 -14.98
CA LYS A 64 16.24 34.76 -15.49
C LYS A 64 17.61 34.68 -14.85
N ASN A 65 17.98 33.52 -14.32
CA ASN A 65 19.30 33.29 -13.71
C ASN A 65 20.38 33.06 -14.78
N LYS A 66 20.57 34.04 -15.66
CA LYS A 66 21.70 34.01 -16.59
C LYS A 66 23.00 34.14 -15.81
N ASP A 67 24.01 33.36 -16.20
CA ASP A 67 25.34 33.34 -15.59
C ASP A 67 25.39 32.91 -14.11
N GLN A 68 24.37 32.18 -13.62
CA GLN A 68 24.34 31.62 -12.25
C GLN A 68 24.46 32.67 -11.13
N MET A 69 24.12 33.93 -11.41
CA MET A 69 24.29 35.06 -10.48
C MET A 69 23.46 34.92 -9.19
N PHE A 70 22.43 34.09 -9.22
CA PHE A 70 21.52 33.90 -8.13
C PHE A 70 21.47 32.45 -7.62
N ASP A 71 22.47 31.64 -7.97
CA ASP A 71 22.68 30.37 -7.27
C ASP A 71 22.84 30.66 -5.77
N ALA A 72 22.01 30.04 -4.95
CA ALA A 72 21.92 30.33 -3.53
C ALA A 72 22.53 29.20 -2.71
N GLN A 73 23.30 29.58 -1.69
CA GLN A 73 23.67 28.69 -0.61
C GLN A 73 22.57 28.70 0.45
N MET A 74 22.19 27.52 0.91
CA MET A 74 21.12 27.37 1.90
C MET A 74 21.69 27.27 3.31
N TYR A 75 20.95 27.82 4.27
CA TYR A 75 21.20 27.66 5.70
C TYR A 75 19.89 27.34 6.41
N TRP A 76 19.95 26.57 7.48
CA TRP A 76 18.79 26.27 8.31
C TRP A 76 19.05 26.68 9.75
N LYS A 77 18.14 27.48 10.31
CA LYS A 77 18.21 27.91 11.72
C LYS A 77 16.82 28.30 12.22
N ASN A 78 16.44 27.80 13.40
CA ASN A 78 15.20 28.18 14.09
C ASN A 78 13.96 28.12 13.17
N ASN A 79 13.77 27.00 12.44
CA ASN A 79 12.66 26.80 11.50
C ASN A 79 12.60 27.82 10.35
N ILE A 80 13.73 28.44 10.01
CA ILE A 80 13.89 29.30 8.84
C ILE A 80 14.91 28.65 7.92
N ILE A 81 14.55 28.57 6.63
CA ILE A 81 15.50 28.27 5.55
C ILE A 81 15.89 29.59 4.90
N SER A 82 17.17 29.93 5.01
CA SER A 82 17.76 31.10 4.38
C SER A 82 18.45 30.71 3.08
N PHE A 83 18.20 31.47 2.01
CA PHE A 83 18.83 31.35 0.71
C PHE A 83 19.71 32.58 0.47
N THR A 84 21.02 32.38 0.50
CA THR A 84 22.01 33.45 0.37
C THR A 84 22.68 33.40 -1.00
N THR A 85 22.59 34.51 -1.73
CA THR A 85 23.29 34.76 -2.99
C THR A 85 24.25 35.94 -2.80
N PRO A 86 25.12 36.26 -3.78
CA PRO A 86 25.96 37.47 -3.72
C PRO A 86 25.18 38.79 -3.66
N PHE A 87 23.90 38.81 -4.08
CA PHE A 87 23.12 40.04 -4.27
C PHE A 87 21.89 40.13 -3.36
N MET A 88 21.40 38.99 -2.86
CA MET A 88 20.16 38.92 -2.08
C MET A 88 20.22 37.79 -1.05
N ASN A 89 19.53 38.01 0.07
CA ASN A 89 19.18 37.00 1.05
C ASN A 89 17.67 36.87 1.08
N LEU A 90 17.17 35.65 0.97
CA LEU A 90 15.75 35.32 1.12
C LEU A 90 15.59 34.40 2.31
N ASP A 91 14.61 34.70 3.17
CA ASP A 91 14.27 33.85 4.30
C ASP A 91 12.88 33.27 4.08
N PHE A 92 12.76 31.96 4.20
CA PHE A 92 11.47 31.25 4.15
C PHE A 92 11.21 30.62 5.52
N GLY A 93 10.14 31.09 6.18
CA GLY A 93 9.70 30.53 7.45
C GLY A 93 8.96 29.22 7.22
N MET A 94 9.40 28.16 7.89
CA MET A 94 8.81 26.82 7.75
C MET A 94 7.51 26.66 8.55
N GLY A 95 7.15 27.62 9.41
CA GLY A 95 6.04 27.53 10.37
C GLY A 95 6.47 26.87 11.67
N GLU A 96 5.84 27.18 12.80
CA GLU A 96 6.19 26.55 14.09
C GLU A 96 5.63 25.14 14.22
N ASN A 97 4.44 24.90 13.66
CA ASN A 97 3.69 23.65 13.81
C ASN A 97 3.60 22.84 12.50
N SER A 98 4.43 23.17 11.52
CA SER A 98 4.36 22.62 10.18
C SER A 98 5.17 21.32 10.06
N GLY A 99 4.64 20.34 9.33
CA GLY A 99 5.31 19.06 9.04
C GLY A 99 6.56 19.24 8.17
N PHE A 100 6.72 20.39 7.51
CA PHE A 100 7.97 20.72 6.81
C PHE A 100 9.18 20.78 7.77
N ASN A 101 8.96 20.96 9.07
CA ASN A 101 10.01 20.89 10.09
C ASN A 101 10.54 19.47 10.34
N ASP A 102 9.96 18.42 9.77
CA ASP A 102 10.47 17.05 9.91
C ASP A 102 11.36 16.63 8.74
N ILE A 103 11.36 17.41 7.66
CA ILE A 103 12.13 17.10 6.45
C ILE A 103 13.64 17.23 6.71
N LYS A 104 14.36 16.11 6.57
CA LYS A 104 15.82 16.04 6.67
C LYS A 104 16.53 16.31 5.36
N SER A 105 15.91 15.97 4.24
CA SER A 105 16.52 16.18 2.94
C SER A 105 15.48 16.43 1.87
N ILE A 106 15.85 17.24 0.88
CA ILE A 106 15.11 17.46 -0.36
C ILE A 106 16.11 17.41 -1.50
N SER A 107 15.77 16.74 -2.59
CA SER A 107 16.49 16.87 -3.86
C SER A 107 15.50 17.00 -5.01
N THR A 108 15.69 18.00 -5.86
CA THR A 108 14.89 18.19 -7.07
C THR A 108 15.78 18.30 -8.30
N LYS A 109 15.19 17.97 -9.45
CA LYS A 109 15.80 18.21 -10.76
C LYS A 109 14.75 18.68 -11.74
N ASN A 110 15.08 19.74 -12.49
CA ASN A 110 14.24 20.30 -13.56
C ASN A 110 12.77 20.41 -13.12
N SER A 111 12.54 21.20 -12.08
CA SER A 111 11.23 21.34 -11.45
C SER A 111 10.72 22.78 -11.55
N SER A 112 9.43 22.99 -11.30
CA SER A 112 8.83 24.31 -11.21
C SER A 112 7.76 24.31 -10.12
N ALA A 113 7.75 25.35 -9.30
CA ALA A 113 6.65 25.61 -8.37
C ALA A 113 5.87 26.84 -8.83
N ILE A 114 4.54 26.79 -8.73
CA ILE A 114 3.65 27.93 -8.88
C ILE A 114 2.92 28.09 -7.55
N ILE A 115 3.02 29.28 -6.99
CA ILE A 115 2.45 29.64 -5.70
C ILE A 115 1.54 30.84 -5.92
N ASN A 116 0.29 30.73 -5.50
CA ASN A 116 -0.59 31.88 -5.34
C ASN A 116 -1.45 31.68 -4.08
N PRO A 117 -2.28 32.67 -3.67
CA PRO A 117 -3.10 32.51 -2.48
C PRO A 117 -4.14 31.37 -2.55
N LEU A 118 -4.52 30.91 -3.74
CA LEU A 118 -5.60 29.93 -3.94
C LEU A 118 -5.10 28.50 -4.13
N PHE A 119 -3.89 28.32 -4.63
CA PHE A 119 -3.33 27.02 -4.97
C PHE A 119 -1.81 27.00 -4.91
N PHE A 120 -1.31 25.79 -4.77
CA PHE A 120 0.09 25.44 -4.92
C PHE A 120 0.22 24.36 -6.00
N SER A 121 1.16 24.52 -6.92
CA SER A 121 1.51 23.47 -7.88
C SER A 121 3.00 23.25 -7.92
N PHE A 122 3.41 21.99 -7.96
CA PHE A 122 4.81 21.59 -8.05
C PHE A 122 4.98 20.47 -9.06
N THR A 123 5.82 20.70 -10.06
CA THR A 123 6.00 19.81 -11.20
C THR A 123 7.48 19.58 -11.45
N GLY A 124 7.90 18.39 -11.88
CA GLY A 124 9.31 18.17 -12.22
C GLY A 124 9.66 16.81 -12.80
N GLU A 125 10.93 16.67 -13.20
CA GLU A 125 11.50 15.40 -13.65
C GLU A 125 11.78 14.45 -12.48
N ASP A 126 12.47 14.94 -11.44
CA ASP A 126 12.79 14.18 -10.24
C ASP A 126 12.53 15.04 -9.00
N PHE A 127 11.90 14.45 -7.99
CA PHE A 127 11.77 15.00 -6.65
C PHE A 127 12.03 13.89 -5.64
N SER A 128 12.73 14.20 -4.57
CA SER A 128 12.84 13.31 -3.44
C SER A 128 12.88 14.10 -2.15
N PHE A 129 12.33 13.51 -1.09
CA PHE A 129 12.49 14.02 0.26
C PHE A 129 12.75 12.87 1.24
N GLY A 130 13.42 13.19 2.33
CA GLY A 130 13.69 12.25 3.42
C GLY A 130 13.20 12.80 4.76
N LEU A 131 12.51 11.96 5.51
CA LEU A 131 12.23 12.08 6.94
C LEU A 131 13.22 11.20 7.73
N ASP A 132 13.01 11.05 9.04
CA ASP A 132 13.85 10.21 9.90
C ASP A 132 13.78 8.71 9.54
N ASP A 133 12.59 8.20 9.23
CA ASP A 133 12.30 6.78 8.98
C ASP A 133 11.89 6.48 7.53
N MET A 134 11.78 7.50 6.68
CA MET A 134 11.22 7.37 5.33
C MET A 134 11.99 8.20 4.31
N LYS A 135 12.18 7.65 3.11
CA LYS A 135 12.56 8.38 1.91
C LYS A 135 11.52 8.15 0.84
N LEU A 136 11.12 9.22 0.18
CA LEU A 136 10.16 9.19 -0.93
C LEU A 136 10.80 9.87 -2.13
N GLY A 137 10.73 9.22 -3.28
CA GLY A 137 11.13 9.73 -4.59
C GLY A 137 9.97 9.68 -5.57
N LEU A 138 9.79 10.76 -6.32
CA LEU A 138 8.86 10.88 -7.43
C LEU A 138 9.63 11.19 -8.70
N LYS A 139 9.22 10.61 -9.83
CA LYS A 139 9.66 11.05 -11.16
C LYS A 139 8.50 11.37 -12.05
N ASN A 140 8.72 12.35 -12.94
CA ASN A 140 7.75 12.79 -13.93
C ASN A 140 6.40 13.14 -13.29
N PHE A 141 6.42 14.05 -12.31
CA PHE A 141 5.29 14.31 -11.44
C PHE A 141 4.75 15.73 -11.61
N THR A 142 3.46 15.88 -11.35
CA THR A 142 2.77 17.16 -11.14
C THR A 142 1.87 17.00 -9.92
N ALA A 143 2.18 17.74 -8.87
CA ALA A 143 1.34 17.93 -7.70
C ALA A 143 0.57 19.24 -7.83
N PHE A 144 -0.70 19.22 -7.46
CA PHE A 144 -1.56 20.38 -7.34
C PHE A 144 -2.29 20.30 -6.01
N CYS A 145 -2.33 21.40 -5.26
CA CYS A 145 -3.00 21.49 -3.98
C CYS A 145 -3.85 22.76 -3.90
N THR A 146 -5.00 22.67 -3.23
CA THR A 146 -5.84 23.84 -2.91
C THR A 146 -6.59 23.61 -1.61
N ALA A 147 -6.96 24.70 -0.93
CA ALA A 147 -7.80 24.64 0.25
C ALA A 147 -9.28 24.91 -0.04
N ASN A 148 -9.61 25.39 -1.25
CA ASN A 148 -10.92 25.94 -1.59
C ASN A 148 -11.48 26.93 -0.53
N ASP A 149 -10.56 27.64 0.14
CA ASP A 149 -10.84 28.63 1.17
C ASP A 149 -10.14 29.93 0.78
N GLU A 150 -10.92 30.96 0.44
CA GLU A 150 -10.40 32.26 0.01
C GLU A 150 -9.70 33.03 1.14
N GLU A 151 -9.95 32.65 2.41
CA GLU A 151 -9.30 33.27 3.57
C GLU A 151 -7.92 32.65 3.88
N LEU A 152 -7.62 31.49 3.30
CA LEU A 152 -6.37 30.78 3.56
C LEU A 152 -5.27 31.22 2.57
N ASP A 153 -4.13 31.67 3.11
CA ASP A 153 -2.98 32.06 2.30
C ASP A 153 -2.07 30.86 1.99
N MET A 154 -2.25 30.28 0.80
CA MET A 154 -1.41 29.20 0.24
C MET A 154 0.04 29.65 -0.09
N ALA A 155 0.43 30.91 0.13
CA ALA A 155 1.81 31.37 -0.06
C ALA A 155 2.74 31.12 1.14
N SER A 156 2.23 30.58 2.25
CA SER A 156 3.00 30.22 3.44
C SER A 156 3.22 28.70 3.54
N ALA A 157 4.23 28.24 4.31
CA ALA A 157 4.46 26.81 4.53
C ALA A 157 3.23 26.11 5.14
N GLU A 158 2.64 26.72 6.18
CA GLU A 158 1.43 26.21 6.83
C GLU A 158 0.23 26.20 5.87
N GLY A 159 0.12 27.22 5.02
CA GLY A 159 -0.93 27.28 3.98
C GLY A 159 -0.78 26.20 2.93
N ILE A 160 0.43 25.98 2.38
CA ILE A 160 0.72 24.91 1.43
C ILE A 160 0.37 23.55 2.03
N GLU A 161 0.81 23.29 3.25
CA GLU A 161 0.52 22.05 3.96
C GLU A 161 -0.99 21.86 4.15
N TYR A 162 -1.69 22.90 4.63
CA TYR A 162 -3.14 22.88 4.80
C TYR A 162 -3.87 22.55 3.50
N GLY A 163 -3.49 23.23 2.41
CA GLY A 163 -4.10 22.99 1.10
C GLY A 163 -3.85 21.57 0.62
N CYS A 164 -2.62 21.07 0.70
CA CYS A 164 -2.32 19.69 0.31
C CYS A 164 -2.99 18.65 1.23
N MET A 165 -3.32 19.01 2.47
CA MET A 165 -4.11 18.19 3.40
C MET A 165 -5.63 18.40 3.25
N THR A 166 -6.06 19.26 2.33
CA THR A 166 -7.47 19.52 2.01
C THR A 166 -7.84 18.92 0.67
N GLU A 167 -7.20 19.40 -0.40
CA GLU A 167 -7.32 18.85 -1.74
C GLU A 167 -5.95 18.75 -2.37
N MET A 168 -5.62 17.56 -2.84
CA MET A 168 -4.35 17.28 -3.52
C MET A 168 -4.62 16.39 -4.72
N SER A 169 -3.95 16.66 -5.83
CA SER A 169 -3.88 15.77 -6.97
C SER A 169 -2.43 15.61 -7.40
N LEU A 170 -1.96 14.38 -7.45
CA LEU A 170 -0.63 14.01 -7.89
C LEU A 170 -0.76 13.13 -9.14
N ASN A 171 -0.24 13.59 -10.27
CA ASN A 171 -0.32 12.93 -11.57
C ASN A 171 1.02 12.93 -12.29
N SER A 172 1.05 12.27 -13.45
CA SER A 172 2.16 12.38 -14.39
C SER A 172 2.21 13.77 -15.05
N ASN A 173 3.41 14.37 -15.11
CA ASN A 173 3.64 15.62 -15.82
C ASN A 173 3.61 15.43 -17.35
N ASP A 174 4.21 14.34 -17.81
CA ASP A 174 4.21 13.93 -19.22
C ASP A 174 3.37 12.66 -19.38
N TYR A 175 2.17 12.78 -19.93
CA TYR A 175 1.24 11.66 -20.15
C TYR A 175 1.83 10.49 -20.96
N ALA A 176 2.94 10.69 -21.69
CA ALA A 176 3.64 9.61 -22.39
C ALA A 176 4.52 8.74 -21.47
N ARG A 177 4.81 9.21 -20.25
CA ARG A 177 5.64 8.52 -19.26
C ARG A 177 4.84 8.33 -17.95
N PRO A 178 5.03 7.22 -17.22
CA PRO A 178 4.35 7.04 -15.94
C PRO A 178 4.88 8.02 -14.88
N LEU A 179 4.06 8.27 -13.86
CA LEU A 179 4.53 8.83 -12.59
C LEU A 179 5.18 7.70 -11.81
N GLU A 180 6.49 7.77 -11.58
CA GLU A 180 7.20 6.76 -10.81
C GLU A 180 7.25 7.19 -9.34
N LEU A 181 6.86 6.30 -8.43
CA LEU A 181 7.05 6.44 -6.99
C LEU A 181 8.09 5.42 -6.52
N ASN A 182 9.06 5.87 -5.74
CA ASN A 182 9.95 5.03 -4.96
C ASN A 182 9.81 5.44 -3.49
N MET A 183 9.63 4.47 -2.61
CA MET A 183 9.56 4.69 -1.17
C MET A 183 10.47 3.69 -0.48
N VAL A 184 11.24 4.18 0.48
CA VAL A 184 12.04 3.35 1.39
C VAL A 184 11.65 3.72 2.81
N MET A 185 11.24 2.73 3.59
CA MET A 185 10.94 2.88 5.01
C MET A 185 11.88 2.00 5.84
N ASP A 186 12.44 2.59 6.89
CA ASP A 186 13.30 1.91 7.86
C ASP A 186 12.48 1.60 9.12
N TYR A 187 12.42 0.33 9.53
CA TYR A 187 11.74 -0.10 10.76
C TYR A 187 12.70 -0.14 11.95
N GLU A 188 12.15 -0.07 13.18
CA GLU A 188 12.94 -0.04 14.43
C GLU A 188 13.77 -1.32 14.66
N ASP A 189 13.34 -2.45 14.11
CA ASP A 189 14.03 -3.74 14.17
C ASP A 189 15.19 -3.87 13.15
N GLY A 190 15.38 -2.84 12.31
CA GLY A 190 16.40 -2.80 11.27
C GLY A 190 15.95 -3.35 9.92
N ASP A 191 14.73 -3.87 9.81
CA ASP A 191 14.16 -4.26 8.53
C ASP A 191 13.86 -3.02 7.67
N LYS A 192 13.87 -3.22 6.35
CA LYS A 192 13.58 -2.17 5.38
C LYS A 192 12.46 -2.60 4.46
N LEU A 193 11.51 -1.71 4.25
CA LEU A 193 10.53 -1.82 3.18
C LEU A 193 10.97 -0.95 2.01
N THR A 194 11.01 -1.51 0.82
CA THR A 194 11.15 -0.77 -0.43
C THR A 194 9.90 -0.97 -1.25
N PHE A 195 9.25 0.11 -1.66
CA PHE A 195 8.04 0.09 -2.48
C PHE A 195 8.29 0.92 -3.73
N ASN A 196 8.02 0.33 -4.90
CA ASN A 196 8.08 1.01 -6.18
C ASN A 196 6.72 0.91 -6.86
N ALA A 197 6.26 1.98 -7.48
CA ALA A 197 5.00 1.97 -8.22
C ALA A 197 5.03 2.89 -9.43
N ASN A 198 4.36 2.45 -10.49
CA ASN A 198 3.97 3.32 -11.60
C ASN A 198 2.54 3.80 -11.33
N LEU A 199 2.41 5.01 -10.82
CA LEU A 199 1.14 5.59 -10.43
C LEU A 199 0.42 6.16 -11.67
N SER A 200 -0.89 5.97 -11.69
CA SER A 200 -1.77 6.79 -12.54
C SER A 200 -1.98 8.15 -11.87
N ASN A 201 -2.42 8.12 -10.61
CA ASN A 201 -2.75 9.29 -9.82
C ASN A 201 -2.81 8.97 -8.32
N ILE A 202 -2.62 10.00 -7.50
CA ILE A 202 -3.03 10.03 -6.09
C ILE A 202 -3.87 11.29 -5.88
N ASP A 203 -5.09 11.14 -5.39
CA ASP A 203 -5.99 12.25 -5.09
C ASP A 203 -6.41 12.23 -3.63
N LEU A 204 -6.45 13.40 -3.02
CA LEU A 204 -7.16 13.69 -1.78
C LEU A 204 -8.29 14.65 -2.11
N ASN A 205 -9.53 14.25 -1.82
CA ASN A 205 -10.73 15.06 -2.05
C ASN A 205 -11.46 15.35 -0.74
N ASP A 206 -12.04 16.55 -0.64
CA ASP A 206 -12.90 16.98 0.47
C ASP A 206 -12.26 16.76 1.86
N SER A 207 -10.97 17.00 2.00
CA SER A 207 -10.17 16.82 3.22
C SER A 207 -10.21 15.40 3.82
N THR A 208 -10.75 14.40 3.11
CA THR A 208 -11.11 13.10 3.72
C THR A 208 -10.69 11.93 2.85
N LEU A 209 -11.15 11.89 1.61
CA LEU A 209 -11.09 10.69 0.78
C LEU A 209 -9.78 10.65 0.01
N ILE A 210 -8.96 9.66 0.30
CA ILE A 210 -7.70 9.40 -0.39
C ILE A 210 -7.94 8.29 -1.41
N GLN A 211 -7.50 8.51 -2.64
CA GLN A 211 -7.52 7.53 -3.72
C GLN A 211 -6.13 7.44 -4.33
N ALA A 212 -5.56 6.25 -4.42
CA ALA A 212 -4.28 6.01 -5.08
C ALA A 212 -4.42 4.87 -6.08
N LYS A 213 -4.03 5.12 -7.34
CA LYS A 213 -4.09 4.13 -8.40
C LYS A 213 -2.71 3.87 -8.96
N ALA A 214 -2.31 2.60 -8.98
CA ALA A 214 -1.07 2.12 -9.58
C ALA A 214 -1.37 1.18 -10.74
N THR A 215 -0.62 1.37 -11.84
CA THR A 215 -0.61 0.50 -13.04
C THR A 215 0.38 -0.65 -12.95
N SER A 216 1.24 -0.61 -11.94
CA SER A 216 2.10 -1.71 -11.49
C SER A 216 2.74 -1.28 -10.17
N ALA A 217 2.96 -2.22 -9.27
CA ALA A 217 3.74 -1.97 -8.06
C ALA A 217 4.55 -3.20 -7.67
N ASP A 218 5.70 -2.96 -7.05
CA ASP A 218 6.49 -3.99 -6.39
C ASP A 218 6.91 -3.53 -4.99
N MET A 219 7.04 -4.51 -4.10
CA MET A 219 7.43 -4.29 -2.73
C MET A 219 8.42 -5.35 -2.29
N THR A 220 9.51 -4.93 -1.66
CA THR A 220 10.37 -5.82 -0.88
C THR A 220 10.17 -5.51 0.60
N VAL A 221 9.80 -6.53 1.38
CA VAL A 221 9.67 -6.45 2.84
C VAL A 221 10.25 -7.72 3.45
N SER A 222 11.28 -7.57 4.28
CA SER A 222 12.01 -8.70 4.87
C SER A 222 12.43 -9.72 3.79
N LYS A 223 12.03 -11.00 3.93
CA LYS A 223 12.30 -12.07 2.94
C LYS A 223 11.38 -12.07 1.71
N TYR A 224 10.34 -11.24 1.68
CA TYR A 224 9.31 -11.29 0.65
C TYR A 224 9.54 -10.24 -0.45
N PHE A 225 9.37 -10.66 -1.69
CA PHE A 225 9.20 -9.79 -2.84
C PHE A 225 7.79 -9.96 -3.39
N VAL A 226 7.03 -8.87 -3.46
CA VAL A 226 5.62 -8.84 -3.83
C VAL A 226 5.50 -8.02 -5.11
N GLU A 227 4.85 -8.56 -6.13
CA GLU A 227 4.54 -7.89 -7.38
C GLU A 227 3.02 -7.79 -7.56
N MET A 228 2.56 -6.63 -8.02
CA MET A 228 1.15 -6.31 -8.22
C MET A 228 0.95 -5.74 -9.63
N ALA A 229 0.02 -6.32 -10.40
CA ALA A 229 -0.27 -5.84 -11.75
C ALA A 229 -0.94 -4.47 -11.75
N GLU A 230 -1.95 -4.28 -10.90
CA GLU A 230 -2.64 -3.01 -10.73
C GLU A 230 -3.15 -2.94 -9.29
N ALA A 231 -3.22 -1.74 -8.74
CA ALA A 231 -3.72 -1.52 -7.39
C ALA A 231 -4.56 -0.25 -7.36
N ASN A 232 -5.75 -0.34 -6.77
CA ASN A 232 -6.57 0.81 -6.43
C ASN A 232 -6.82 0.80 -4.92
N LEU A 233 -6.24 1.78 -4.23
CA LEU A 233 -6.41 2.00 -2.81
C LEU A 233 -7.38 3.16 -2.62
N VAL A 234 -8.39 2.95 -1.80
CA VAL A 234 -9.22 4.00 -1.24
C VAL A 234 -9.12 3.93 0.28
N CYS A 235 -8.91 5.07 0.93
CA CYS A 235 -8.99 5.17 2.38
C CYS A 235 -9.41 6.58 2.81
N GLN A 236 -9.56 6.81 4.10
CA GLN A 236 -10.01 8.06 4.66
C GLN A 236 -9.03 8.57 5.72
N LYS A 237 -8.80 9.89 5.73
CA LYS A 237 -8.22 10.59 6.87
C LYS A 237 -9.30 11.38 7.61
N LYS A 238 -9.02 11.83 8.83
CA LYS A 238 -9.91 12.78 9.49
C LYS A 238 -9.93 14.14 8.79
N THR A 239 -11.11 14.75 8.76
CA THR A 239 -11.37 16.07 8.15
C THR A 239 -10.63 17.21 8.84
N ASP A 240 -10.38 17.10 10.15
CA ASP A 240 -9.74 18.14 10.97
C ASP A 240 -8.21 18.08 10.93
N MET A 241 -7.63 17.09 10.25
CA MET A 241 -6.19 16.99 10.01
C MET A 241 -5.76 18.02 8.95
N LYS A 242 -5.29 19.16 9.46
CA LYS A 242 -4.82 20.33 8.69
C LYS A 242 -3.30 20.38 8.52
N VAL A 243 -2.58 19.69 9.40
CA VAL A 243 -1.12 19.53 9.38
C VAL A 243 -0.85 18.05 9.16
N PHE A 244 0.19 17.73 8.39
CA PHE A 244 0.57 16.36 8.12
C PHE A 244 1.20 15.73 9.36
N ASP A 245 0.47 14.79 9.96
CA ASP A 245 0.98 13.89 10.98
C ASP A 245 0.99 12.48 10.39
N SER A 246 2.18 11.96 10.13
CA SER A 246 2.32 10.68 9.43
C SER A 246 1.74 9.50 10.22
N GLU A 247 1.80 9.51 11.56
CA GLU A 247 1.28 8.44 12.40
C GLU A 247 -0.24 8.43 12.41
N VAL A 248 -0.85 9.61 12.58
CA VAL A 248 -2.30 9.75 12.57
C VAL A 248 -2.86 9.47 11.18
N PHE A 249 -2.20 9.97 10.12
CA PHE A 249 -2.58 9.72 8.73
C PHE A 249 -2.56 8.23 8.38
N LYS A 250 -1.44 7.54 8.68
CA LYS A 250 -1.31 6.09 8.46
C LYS A 250 -2.43 5.34 9.16
N LYS A 251 -2.66 5.64 10.45
CA LYS A 251 -3.67 4.97 11.27
C LYS A 251 -5.10 5.20 10.80
N ASP A 252 -5.46 6.42 10.41
CA ASP A 252 -6.80 6.72 9.92
C ASP A 252 -7.06 6.01 8.59
N CYS A 253 -6.07 6.05 7.67
CA CYS A 253 -6.14 5.33 6.39
C CYS A 253 -6.24 3.81 6.61
N GLU A 254 -5.42 3.23 7.49
CA GLU A 254 -5.41 1.80 7.81
C GLU A 254 -6.75 1.26 8.33
N ASN A 255 -7.52 2.09 9.01
CA ASN A 255 -8.82 1.72 9.57
C ASN A 255 -9.97 1.84 8.57
N THR A 256 -9.70 2.29 7.35
CA THR A 256 -10.69 2.56 6.30
C THR A 256 -10.26 2.07 4.91
N ILE A 257 -9.27 1.17 4.85
CA ILE A 257 -8.73 0.61 3.61
C ILE A 257 -9.84 -0.07 2.79
N ASP A 258 -9.92 0.25 1.52
CA ASP A 258 -10.61 -0.50 0.48
C ASP A 258 -9.61 -0.66 -0.68
N LEU A 259 -8.96 -1.82 -0.73
CA LEU A 259 -7.87 -2.12 -1.65
C LEU A 259 -8.32 -3.18 -2.65
N THR A 260 -8.29 -2.82 -3.93
CA THR A 260 -8.55 -3.72 -5.06
C THR A 260 -7.24 -4.02 -5.78
N VAL A 261 -6.79 -5.28 -5.73
CA VAL A 261 -5.55 -5.74 -6.37
C VAL A 261 -5.79 -7.08 -7.06
N PRO A 262 -6.17 -7.10 -8.35
CA PRO A 262 -6.66 -8.33 -8.99
C PRO A 262 -5.66 -9.48 -9.02
N LYS A 263 -4.36 -9.18 -9.11
CA LYS A 263 -3.29 -10.20 -9.12
C LYS A 263 -2.11 -9.77 -8.27
N ILE A 264 -1.72 -10.66 -7.36
CA ILE A 264 -0.52 -10.53 -6.53
C ILE A 264 0.34 -11.78 -6.73
N VAL A 265 1.64 -11.57 -6.97
CA VAL A 265 2.64 -12.63 -6.93
C VAL A 265 3.60 -12.34 -5.79
N VAL A 266 3.82 -13.32 -4.92
CA VAL A 266 4.79 -13.21 -3.81
C VAL A 266 5.87 -14.26 -3.99
N ASN A 267 7.12 -13.86 -3.80
CA ASN A 267 8.28 -14.73 -3.79
C ASN A 267 9.00 -14.59 -2.44
N ASN A 268 9.14 -15.69 -1.72
CA ASN A 268 9.93 -15.77 -0.50
C ASN A 268 11.37 -16.15 -0.85
N LYS A 269 12.29 -15.21 -0.66
CA LYS A 269 13.71 -15.35 -1.02
C LYS A 269 14.47 -16.33 -0.13
N THR A 270 13.90 -16.76 1.01
CA THR A 270 14.59 -17.64 1.97
C THR A 270 14.34 -19.12 1.68
N ASP A 271 13.09 -19.51 1.44
CA ASP A 271 12.71 -20.90 1.20
C ASP A 271 12.33 -21.20 -0.26
N ASP A 272 12.50 -20.20 -1.13
CA ASP A 272 12.13 -20.24 -2.55
C ASP A 272 10.62 -20.53 -2.77
N THR A 273 9.75 -20.32 -1.79
CA THR A 273 8.30 -20.52 -1.98
C THR A 273 7.66 -19.37 -2.72
N LYS A 274 6.61 -19.68 -3.49
CA LYS A 274 5.90 -18.69 -4.30
C LYS A 274 4.40 -18.73 -4.03
N PHE A 275 3.78 -17.57 -4.08
CA PHE A 275 2.36 -17.38 -3.85
C PHE A 275 1.76 -16.63 -5.02
N TYR A 276 0.59 -17.08 -5.45
CA TYR A 276 -0.24 -16.39 -6.42
C TYR A 276 -1.59 -16.13 -5.77
N LEU A 277 -2.06 -14.89 -5.80
CA LEU A 277 -3.34 -14.51 -5.26
C LEU A 277 -4.11 -13.75 -6.34
N GLU A 278 -5.33 -14.22 -6.63
CA GLU A 278 -6.36 -13.39 -7.22
C GLU A 278 -7.20 -12.82 -6.09
N THR A 279 -7.34 -11.50 -6.03
CA THR A 279 -8.11 -10.85 -4.96
C THR A 279 -9.23 -10.01 -5.55
N GLU A 280 -10.40 -10.10 -4.93
CA GLU A 280 -11.56 -9.25 -5.27
C GLU A 280 -11.67 -8.08 -4.30
N GLU A 281 -11.37 -8.31 -3.03
CA GLU A 281 -11.63 -7.35 -1.96
C GLU A 281 -10.63 -7.53 -0.81
N ILE A 282 -9.94 -6.46 -0.45
CA ILE A 282 -9.22 -6.33 0.82
C ILE A 282 -9.76 -5.06 1.50
N LYS A 283 -10.66 -5.23 2.46
CA LYS A 283 -11.42 -4.13 3.04
C LYS A 283 -11.34 -4.10 4.55
N ILE A 284 -11.08 -2.92 5.09
CA ILE A 284 -11.17 -2.62 6.52
C ILE A 284 -12.21 -1.52 6.69
N GLN A 285 -13.30 -1.85 7.39
CA GLN A 285 -14.33 -0.87 7.72
C GLN A 285 -15.06 -1.28 8.99
N ASN A 286 -15.39 -0.30 9.84
CA ASN A 286 -16.14 -0.53 11.08
C ASN A 286 -15.49 -1.61 11.97
N GLU A 287 -14.17 -1.53 12.14
CA GLU A 287 -13.36 -2.48 12.92
C GLU A 287 -13.43 -3.94 12.42
N LYS A 288 -13.69 -4.14 11.13
CA LYS A 288 -13.71 -5.46 10.49
C LYS A 288 -12.79 -5.50 9.29
N LEU A 289 -11.99 -6.55 9.22
CA LEU A 289 -11.23 -6.95 8.04
C LEU A 289 -12.07 -7.95 7.24
N SER A 290 -12.29 -7.67 5.96
CA SER A 290 -12.82 -8.60 4.98
C SER A 290 -11.78 -8.82 3.88
N PHE A 291 -11.53 -10.09 3.56
CA PHE A 291 -10.61 -10.50 2.52
C PHE A 291 -11.27 -11.57 1.66
N LYS A 292 -11.35 -11.33 0.35
CA LYS A 292 -11.90 -12.27 -0.62
C LYS A 292 -10.91 -12.53 -1.73
N ALA A 293 -10.60 -13.80 -1.91
CA ALA A 293 -9.68 -14.27 -2.92
C ALA A 293 -10.29 -15.45 -3.71
N PRO A 294 -10.70 -15.24 -4.97
CA PRO A 294 -11.16 -16.32 -5.84
C PRO A 294 -10.15 -17.46 -5.97
N VAL A 295 -8.86 -17.13 -5.92
CA VAL A 295 -7.76 -18.10 -6.02
C VAL A 295 -6.63 -17.67 -5.09
N ILE A 296 -6.13 -18.62 -4.29
CA ILE A 296 -4.80 -18.52 -3.68
C ILE A 296 -4.07 -19.80 -3.99
N GLN A 297 -2.88 -19.68 -4.58
CA GLN A 297 -2.02 -20.81 -4.89
C GLN A 297 -0.64 -20.63 -4.25
N PHE A 298 -0.30 -21.56 -3.37
CA PHE A 298 1.02 -21.73 -2.79
C PHE A 298 1.79 -22.80 -3.56
N VAL A 299 3.06 -22.54 -3.90
CA VAL A 299 3.91 -23.45 -4.66
C VAL A 299 5.31 -23.50 -4.07
N ASP A 300 5.78 -24.71 -3.82
CA ASP A 300 7.18 -25.02 -3.58
C ASP A 300 7.77 -25.78 -4.80
N LYS A 301 9.00 -26.29 -4.69
CA LYS A 301 9.67 -26.98 -5.80
C LYS A 301 9.08 -28.34 -6.17
N VAL A 302 8.23 -28.91 -5.32
CA VAL A 302 7.71 -30.29 -5.44
C VAL A 302 6.19 -30.31 -5.48
N SER A 303 5.53 -29.36 -4.82
CA SER A 303 4.09 -29.39 -4.60
C SER A 303 3.44 -28.02 -4.73
N SER A 304 2.14 -28.05 -4.98
CA SER A 304 1.27 -26.89 -5.02
C SER A 304 0.02 -27.14 -4.21
N VAL A 305 -0.49 -26.08 -3.59
CA VAL A 305 -1.79 -26.06 -2.93
C VAL A 305 -2.57 -24.87 -3.44
N THR A 306 -3.77 -25.13 -3.94
CA THR A 306 -4.67 -24.10 -4.47
C THR A 306 -5.97 -24.11 -3.69
N THR A 307 -6.33 -22.97 -3.12
CA THR A 307 -7.65 -22.70 -2.55
C THR A 307 -8.47 -21.88 -3.54
N TYR A 308 -9.77 -22.11 -3.54
CA TYR A 308 -10.72 -21.37 -4.36
C TYR A 308 -11.79 -20.73 -3.50
N ASP A 309 -12.14 -19.50 -3.85
CA ASP A 309 -13.19 -18.68 -3.24
C ASP A 309 -12.97 -18.52 -1.72
N LEU A 310 -11.72 -18.22 -1.32
CA LEU A 310 -11.41 -17.99 0.09
C LEU A 310 -12.07 -16.69 0.54
N GLU A 311 -12.87 -16.79 1.59
CA GLU A 311 -13.43 -15.64 2.30
C GLU A 311 -12.89 -15.63 3.72
N LEU A 312 -12.30 -14.51 4.14
CA LEU A 312 -11.90 -14.26 5.52
C LEU A 312 -12.63 -13.01 6.02
N ASN A 313 -13.25 -13.13 7.18
CA ASN A 313 -13.85 -12.00 7.88
C ASN A 313 -13.42 -12.06 9.34
N CYS A 314 -12.83 -11.00 9.86
CA CYS A 314 -12.40 -10.98 11.24
C CYS A 314 -12.46 -9.58 11.85
N ASP A 315 -12.46 -9.50 13.17
CA ASP A 315 -12.39 -8.20 13.84
C ASP A 315 -10.97 -7.62 13.67
N LYS A 316 -10.89 -6.30 13.53
CA LYS A 316 -9.65 -5.51 13.56
C LYS A 316 -9.90 -4.28 14.43
N SER A 317 -9.41 -4.30 15.68
CA SER A 317 -9.49 -3.10 16.51
C SER A 317 -8.69 -1.93 15.92
N ALA A 318 -9.12 -0.71 16.21
CA ALA A 318 -8.45 0.52 15.73
C ALA A 318 -6.99 0.70 16.22
N LYS A 319 -6.53 -0.15 17.15
CA LYS A 319 -5.15 -0.17 17.66
C LYS A 319 -4.26 -1.17 16.93
N ALA A 320 -4.84 -2.15 16.25
CA ALA A 320 -4.08 -3.18 15.55
C ALA A 320 -3.60 -2.63 14.21
N THR A 321 -2.30 -2.72 13.98
CA THR A 321 -1.64 -2.26 12.76
C THR A 321 -1.97 -3.21 11.59
N ALA A 322 -2.42 -2.67 10.46
CA ALA A 322 -2.87 -3.50 9.32
C ALA A 322 -1.72 -4.26 8.65
N TYR A 323 -0.52 -3.67 8.64
CA TYR A 323 0.67 -4.25 8.01
C TYR A 323 1.45 -5.21 8.92
N ASP A 324 1.10 -5.31 10.21
CA ASP A 324 1.65 -6.31 11.12
C ASP A 324 0.80 -7.58 11.08
N LEU A 325 1.32 -8.61 10.39
CA LEU A 325 0.68 -9.91 10.25
C LEU A 325 0.38 -10.54 11.62
N HIS A 326 1.26 -10.41 12.61
CA HIS A 326 1.04 -11.01 13.93
C HIS A 326 -0.08 -10.30 14.68
N SER A 327 -0.10 -8.97 14.68
CA SER A 327 -1.24 -8.20 15.22
C SER A 327 -2.55 -8.63 14.57
N MET A 328 -2.55 -8.78 13.24
CA MET A 328 -3.78 -9.14 12.51
C MET A 328 -4.26 -10.56 12.80
N ILE A 329 -3.35 -11.54 12.85
CA ILE A 329 -3.66 -12.90 13.28
C ILE A 329 -4.23 -12.90 14.70
N GLY A 330 -3.62 -12.14 15.61
CA GLY A 330 -4.06 -12.02 17.00
C GLY A 330 -5.50 -11.52 17.12
N GLU A 331 -5.88 -10.53 16.31
CA GLU A 331 -7.25 -10.02 16.24
C GLU A 331 -8.21 -11.06 15.61
N CYS A 332 -7.83 -11.69 14.50
CA CYS A 332 -8.67 -12.69 13.86
C CYS A 332 -8.93 -13.92 14.73
N LEU A 333 -8.00 -14.30 15.62
CA LEU A 333 -8.21 -15.38 16.59
C LEU A 333 -9.20 -15.01 17.71
N LYS A 334 -9.45 -13.72 17.96
CA LYS A 334 -10.49 -13.29 18.92
C LYS A 334 -11.86 -13.50 18.32
N ASN A 335 -12.06 -13.08 17.08
CA ASN A 335 -13.31 -13.27 16.37
C ASN A 335 -13.03 -13.27 14.87
N GLY A 336 -13.25 -14.41 14.24
CA GLY A 336 -12.95 -14.56 12.82
C GLY A 336 -13.61 -15.78 12.21
N GLU A 337 -13.89 -15.68 10.92
CA GLU A 337 -14.42 -16.74 10.11
C GLU A 337 -13.62 -16.83 8.82
N VAL A 338 -13.11 -18.03 8.53
CA VAL A 338 -12.48 -18.36 7.26
C VAL A 338 -13.33 -19.42 6.58
N ARG A 339 -13.64 -19.21 5.32
CA ARG A 339 -14.39 -20.15 4.49
C ARG A 339 -13.58 -20.46 3.24
N ILE A 340 -13.38 -21.74 2.96
CA ILE A 340 -12.70 -22.22 1.76
C ILE A 340 -13.59 -23.30 1.12
N PRO A 341 -14.41 -22.94 0.12
CA PRO A 341 -15.27 -23.88 -0.58
C PRO A 341 -14.54 -25.05 -1.22
N ARG A 342 -13.33 -24.84 -1.76
CA ARG A 342 -12.57 -25.88 -2.44
C ARG A 342 -11.07 -25.72 -2.25
N LEU A 343 -10.41 -26.85 -2.02
CA LEU A 343 -8.96 -26.96 -1.89
C LEU A 343 -8.45 -28.16 -2.70
N VAL A 344 -7.36 -27.94 -3.42
CA VAL A 344 -6.65 -28.94 -4.24
C VAL A 344 -5.17 -28.89 -3.91
N SER A 345 -4.54 -30.07 -3.74
CA SER A 345 -3.12 -30.25 -3.50
C SER A 345 -2.55 -31.20 -4.54
N ARG A 346 -1.39 -30.87 -5.12
CA ARG A 346 -0.74 -31.69 -6.15
C ARG A 346 0.77 -31.65 -6.05
N ASP A 347 1.41 -32.74 -6.46
CA ASP A 347 2.85 -32.78 -6.72
C ASP A 347 3.10 -32.22 -8.13
N GLU A 348 3.77 -31.05 -8.25
CA GLU A 348 3.94 -30.32 -9.51
C GLU A 348 5.30 -29.59 -9.63
N ASP A 349 6.35 -30.34 -9.94
CA ASP A 349 7.73 -29.83 -10.03
C ASP A 349 7.96 -28.72 -11.09
N LYS A 350 7.08 -28.61 -12.09
CA LYS A 350 7.24 -27.67 -13.21
C LYS A 350 6.59 -26.31 -12.95
N LEU A 351 5.56 -26.26 -12.11
CA LEU A 351 4.76 -25.06 -11.89
C LEU A 351 5.60 -23.94 -11.27
N TRP A 352 6.52 -24.29 -10.38
CA TRP A 352 7.42 -23.35 -9.72
C TRP A 352 8.19 -22.45 -10.71
N TRP A 353 8.59 -22.99 -11.86
CA TRP A 353 9.39 -22.27 -12.87
C TRP A 353 8.57 -21.29 -13.70
N SER A 354 7.25 -21.45 -13.80
CA SER A 354 6.40 -20.55 -14.61
C SER A 354 5.96 -19.28 -13.88
N TYR A 355 6.25 -19.13 -12.59
CA TYR A 355 5.74 -18.00 -11.80
C TYR A 355 6.26 -16.63 -12.25
N GLY A 356 7.46 -16.55 -12.82
CA GLY A 356 7.99 -15.27 -13.36
C GLY A 356 7.23 -14.77 -14.60
N ASP A 357 6.44 -15.64 -15.23
CA ASP A 357 5.66 -15.32 -16.42
C ASP A 357 4.21 -14.91 -16.10
N ILE A 358 3.77 -15.01 -14.83
CA ILE A 358 2.35 -14.79 -14.46
C ILE A 358 1.92 -13.36 -14.78
N LEU A 359 2.65 -12.35 -14.30
CA LEU A 359 2.29 -10.95 -14.55
C LEU A 359 2.77 -10.49 -15.94
N SER A 360 3.99 -10.87 -16.34
CA SER A 360 4.60 -10.40 -17.59
C SER A 360 3.98 -10.98 -18.86
N LYS A 361 3.45 -12.21 -18.80
CA LYS A 361 2.82 -12.90 -19.94
C LYS A 361 1.35 -13.26 -19.70
N ASN A 362 0.76 -12.79 -18.59
CA ASN A 362 -0.62 -13.06 -18.20
C ASN A 362 -0.95 -14.57 -18.16
N VAL A 363 -0.03 -15.38 -17.64
CA VAL A 363 -0.22 -16.84 -17.49
C VAL A 363 -1.14 -17.12 -16.30
N ASP A 364 -2.17 -17.95 -16.52
CA ASP A 364 -3.01 -18.49 -15.44
C ASP A 364 -2.33 -19.75 -14.86
N PRO A 365 -1.78 -19.68 -13.62
CA PRO A 365 -1.07 -20.79 -13.02
C PRO A 365 -2.02 -21.89 -12.51
N THR A 366 -3.34 -21.72 -12.60
CA THR A 366 -4.34 -22.72 -12.18
C THR A 366 -4.99 -23.48 -13.32
N SER A 367 -4.68 -23.12 -14.56
CA SER A 367 -5.28 -23.69 -15.79
C SER A 367 -5.18 -25.22 -15.93
N HIS A 368 -4.22 -25.85 -15.25
CA HIS A 368 -4.02 -27.30 -15.24
C HIS A 368 -4.92 -28.04 -14.22
N ILE A 369 -5.62 -27.32 -13.35
CA ILE A 369 -6.49 -27.87 -12.31
C ILE A 369 -7.89 -28.06 -12.88
N LYS A 370 -8.39 -29.30 -12.84
CA LYS A 370 -9.76 -29.59 -13.32
C LYS A 370 -10.77 -29.05 -12.32
N SER A 371 -11.84 -28.42 -12.81
CA SER A 371 -12.89 -27.82 -11.97
C SER A 371 -13.58 -28.78 -10.98
N LYS A 372 -13.61 -30.08 -11.29
CA LYS A 372 -14.20 -31.12 -10.43
C LYS A 372 -13.24 -31.70 -9.38
N GLU A 373 -11.97 -31.35 -9.44
CA GLU A 373 -10.94 -31.87 -8.54
C GLU A 373 -11.00 -31.16 -7.19
N LYS A 374 -10.90 -31.95 -6.12
CA LYS A 374 -10.93 -31.49 -4.73
C LYS A 374 -10.34 -32.55 -3.80
N ASP A 375 -9.44 -32.13 -2.94
CA ASP A 375 -8.94 -32.93 -1.81
C ASP A 375 -9.68 -32.57 -0.53
N ALA A 376 -10.09 -31.31 -0.42
CA ALA A 376 -11.02 -30.84 0.59
C ALA A 376 -12.03 -29.84 0.03
N ALA A 377 -13.20 -29.75 0.67
CA ALA A 377 -14.26 -28.80 0.32
C ALA A 377 -15.04 -28.37 1.56
N ASP A 378 -15.80 -27.28 1.42
CA ASP A 378 -16.67 -26.73 2.46
C ASP A 378 -15.92 -26.53 3.79
N ILE A 379 -14.66 -26.08 3.71
CA ILE A 379 -13.84 -25.81 4.89
C ILE A 379 -14.39 -24.54 5.53
N SER A 380 -14.71 -24.61 6.81
CA SER A 380 -15.12 -23.46 7.62
C SER A 380 -14.33 -23.49 8.93
N ILE A 381 -13.65 -22.39 9.23
CA ILE A 381 -12.92 -22.18 10.47
C ILE A 381 -13.58 -20.99 11.16
N LYS A 382 -14.24 -21.24 12.29
CA LYS A 382 -14.83 -20.20 13.14
C LYS A 382 -14.01 -20.06 14.42
N MET A 383 -13.67 -18.83 14.76
CA MET A 383 -12.84 -18.47 15.89
C MET A 383 -13.64 -17.50 16.78
N ILE A 384 -13.86 -17.88 18.05
CA ILE A 384 -14.58 -17.07 19.03
C ILE A 384 -13.85 -17.13 20.37
N ASN A 385 -13.29 -16.01 20.81
CA ASN A 385 -12.47 -15.89 22.01
C ASN A 385 -11.39 -16.98 22.07
N LYS A 386 -10.63 -17.15 20.96
CA LYS A 386 -9.61 -18.19 20.77
C LYS A 386 -10.14 -19.63 20.69
N ASN A 387 -11.44 -19.87 20.86
CA ASN A 387 -12.00 -21.20 20.61
C ASN A 387 -12.18 -21.38 19.11
N VAL A 388 -11.59 -22.45 18.58
CA VAL A 388 -11.62 -22.80 17.16
C VAL A 388 -12.63 -23.92 16.95
N LYS A 389 -13.49 -23.75 15.95
CA LYS A 389 -14.28 -24.82 15.35
C LYS A 389 -13.92 -24.88 13.87
N LEU A 390 -13.28 -25.97 13.45
CA LEU A 390 -12.99 -26.28 12.07
C LEU A 390 -13.92 -27.39 11.62
N SER A 391 -14.57 -27.22 10.47
CA SER A 391 -15.33 -28.26 9.80
C SER A 391 -14.91 -28.35 8.34
N ALA A 392 -14.71 -29.54 7.79
CA ALA A 392 -14.31 -29.74 6.40
C ALA A 392 -14.81 -31.08 5.83
N ASN A 393 -15.00 -31.13 4.52
CA ASN A 393 -15.24 -32.36 3.77
C ASN A 393 -13.95 -32.80 3.06
N ALA A 394 -13.28 -33.84 3.55
CA ALA A 394 -12.08 -34.40 2.92
C ALA A 394 -12.43 -35.53 1.94
N TYR A 395 -11.66 -35.65 0.86
CA TYR A 395 -11.81 -36.67 -0.17
C TYR A 395 -10.52 -37.47 -0.29
N THR A 396 -10.60 -38.80 -0.29
CA THR A 396 -9.44 -39.65 -0.57
C THR A 396 -9.83 -40.89 -1.34
N LYS A 397 -8.89 -41.43 -2.13
CA LYS A 397 -9.10 -42.67 -2.87
C LYS A 397 -8.72 -43.86 -1.99
N ILE A 398 -9.70 -44.69 -1.67
CA ILE A 398 -9.49 -45.97 -0.98
C ILE A 398 -9.87 -47.08 -1.95
N LEU A 399 -8.88 -47.92 -2.32
CA LEU A 399 -9.07 -49.03 -3.26
C LEU A 399 -9.70 -48.59 -4.61
N GLY A 400 -9.29 -47.42 -5.12
CA GLY A 400 -9.77 -46.87 -6.39
C GLY A 400 -11.11 -46.12 -6.32
N VAL A 401 -11.79 -46.13 -5.16
CA VAL A 401 -13.05 -45.40 -4.95
C VAL A 401 -12.79 -44.11 -4.17
N THR A 402 -13.34 -42.99 -4.65
CA THR A 402 -13.28 -41.71 -3.93
C THR A 402 -14.27 -41.75 -2.77
N THR A 403 -13.74 -41.73 -1.54
CA THR A 403 -14.52 -41.72 -0.31
C THR A 403 -14.51 -40.32 0.29
N LYS A 404 -15.68 -39.84 0.73
CA LYS A 404 -15.88 -38.55 1.40
C LYS A 404 -15.91 -38.75 2.92
N PHE A 405 -15.20 -37.89 3.65
CA PHE A 405 -15.17 -37.85 5.11
C PHE A 405 -15.55 -36.46 5.59
N HIS A 406 -16.48 -36.37 6.52
CA HIS A 406 -16.73 -35.12 7.24
C HIS A 406 -15.82 -35.06 8.46
N VAL A 407 -15.11 -33.94 8.64
CA VAL A 407 -14.17 -33.75 9.73
C VAL A 407 -14.56 -32.52 10.51
N ASP A 408 -14.80 -32.70 11.81
CA ASP A 408 -15.00 -31.62 12.76
C ASP A 408 -13.87 -31.63 13.79
N VAL A 409 -13.24 -30.47 14.01
CA VAL A 409 -12.21 -30.25 15.02
C VAL A 409 -12.63 -29.09 15.90
N LYS A 410 -12.52 -29.28 17.22
CA LYS A 410 -12.67 -28.21 18.20
C LYS A 410 -11.41 -28.09 19.03
N GLY A 411 -11.05 -26.86 19.37
CA GLY A 411 -9.86 -26.61 20.17
C GLY A 411 -9.72 -25.16 20.60
N GLN A 412 -8.57 -24.86 21.20
CA GLN A 412 -8.19 -23.51 21.57
C GLN A 412 -6.93 -23.10 20.81
N ALA A 413 -7.00 -21.99 20.08
CA ALA A 413 -5.86 -21.39 19.41
C ALA A 413 -4.99 -20.59 20.39
N VAL A 414 -3.68 -20.72 20.24
CA VAL A 414 -2.66 -19.94 20.92
C VAL A 414 -1.71 -19.40 19.85
N HIS A 415 -1.59 -18.09 19.77
CA HIS A 415 -0.63 -17.43 18.89
C HIS A 415 0.67 -17.16 19.65
N LEU A 416 1.79 -17.52 19.03
CA LEU A 416 3.14 -17.35 19.56
C LEU A 416 3.97 -16.54 18.55
N PRO A 417 3.91 -15.20 18.57
CA PRO A 417 4.64 -14.34 17.64
C PRO A 417 6.14 -14.62 17.61
N GLU A 418 6.76 -14.77 18.78
CA GLU A 418 8.20 -15.05 18.95
C GLU A 418 8.70 -16.36 18.29
N LYS A 419 7.77 -17.26 17.94
CA LYS A 419 8.07 -18.53 17.27
C LYS A 419 7.51 -18.59 15.86
N ASP A 420 6.84 -17.53 15.43
CA ASP A 420 6.16 -17.46 14.15
C ASP A 420 5.14 -18.60 14.00
N GLN A 421 4.32 -18.85 15.05
CA GLN A 421 3.47 -20.04 15.17
C GLN A 421 2.05 -19.75 15.67
N ILE A 422 1.09 -20.54 15.16
CA ILE A 422 -0.24 -20.73 15.75
C ILE A 422 -0.37 -22.18 16.22
N ILE A 423 -0.76 -22.38 17.47
CA ILE A 423 -1.00 -23.71 18.05
C ILE A 423 -2.49 -23.88 18.33
N ILE A 424 -3.14 -24.84 17.69
CA ILE A 424 -4.51 -25.27 18.02
C ILE A 424 -4.42 -26.48 18.96
N LYS A 425 -4.76 -26.28 20.23
CA LYS A 425 -4.89 -27.34 21.23
C LYS A 425 -6.21 -28.05 21.03
N VAL A 426 -6.19 -29.24 20.45
CA VAL A 426 -7.38 -29.96 20.04
C VAL A 426 -8.05 -30.64 21.24
N SER A 427 -9.28 -30.23 21.54
CA SER A 427 -10.10 -30.82 22.60
C SER A 427 -10.99 -31.95 22.08
N ASP A 428 -11.45 -31.87 20.84
CA ASP A 428 -12.37 -32.83 20.24
C ASP A 428 -12.14 -32.97 18.72
N ILE A 429 -12.26 -34.20 18.22
CA ILE A 429 -12.23 -34.51 16.78
C ILE A 429 -13.33 -35.54 16.50
N ALA A 430 -14.27 -35.20 15.61
CA ALA A 430 -15.33 -36.10 15.19
C ALA A 430 -15.25 -36.37 13.68
N VAL A 431 -15.32 -37.66 13.31
CA VAL A 431 -15.47 -38.12 11.92
C VAL A 431 -16.51 -39.23 11.89
N PRO A 432 -17.67 -39.03 11.21
CA PRO A 432 -18.74 -40.00 11.20
C PRO A 432 -18.42 -41.15 10.23
N LEU A 433 -17.78 -42.20 10.74
CA LEU A 433 -17.60 -43.48 10.04
C LEU A 433 -18.12 -44.63 10.89
N GLY A 434 -19.44 -44.84 10.88
CA GLY A 434 -20.06 -46.03 11.48
C GLY A 434 -19.81 -46.22 12.99
N TRP A 435 -20.21 -47.38 13.51
CA TRP A 435 -20.50 -47.60 14.93
C TRP A 435 -19.24 -47.94 15.78
N ILE A 436 -18.04 -47.72 15.25
CA ILE A 436 -16.79 -48.25 15.80
C ILE A 436 -15.87 -47.10 16.26
N LYS A 437 -15.86 -46.84 17.58
CA LYS A 437 -14.91 -45.93 18.27
C LYS A 437 -13.52 -46.58 18.40
N ILE A 438 -12.76 -46.73 17.32
CA ILE A 438 -11.33 -47.07 17.39
C ILE A 438 -10.50 -45.80 17.65
N LYS A 439 -9.21 -45.93 18.02
CA LYS A 439 -8.22 -44.84 18.20
C LYS A 439 -7.95 -44.08 16.88
N TRP A 440 -8.99 -43.51 16.27
CA TRP A 440 -9.01 -42.82 14.99
C TRP A 440 -8.16 -41.55 14.98
N LYS A 441 -7.83 -40.99 16.15
CA LYS A 441 -7.06 -39.74 16.28
C LYS A 441 -5.80 -39.74 15.40
N LYS A 442 -4.93 -40.75 15.49
CA LYS A 442 -3.68 -40.79 14.67
C LYS A 442 -3.92 -40.97 13.17
N VAL A 443 -4.90 -41.78 12.77
CA VAL A 443 -5.23 -42.03 11.35
C VAL A 443 -5.90 -40.80 10.73
N LEU A 444 -6.81 -40.17 11.48
CA LEU A 444 -7.49 -38.92 11.13
C LEU A 444 -6.52 -37.75 11.03
N LEU A 445 -5.60 -37.62 11.98
CA LEU A 445 -4.53 -36.62 11.91
C LEU A 445 -3.65 -36.84 10.68
N GLY A 446 -3.38 -38.09 10.30
CA GLY A 446 -2.67 -38.41 9.05
C GLY A 446 -3.44 -38.04 7.77
N ILE A 447 -4.77 -38.18 7.78
CA ILE A 447 -5.64 -37.76 6.65
C ILE A 447 -5.74 -36.24 6.60
N MET A 448 -5.93 -35.56 7.74
CA MET A 448 -5.91 -34.10 7.80
C MET A 448 -4.54 -33.54 7.41
N LYS A 449 -3.43 -34.18 7.78
CA LYS A 449 -2.07 -33.78 7.33
C LYS A 449 -1.94 -33.78 5.81
N LYS A 450 -2.63 -34.70 5.12
CA LYS A 450 -2.65 -34.74 3.65
C LYS A 450 -3.68 -33.77 3.04
N ALA A 451 -4.79 -33.51 3.73
CA ALA A 451 -5.91 -32.72 3.22
C ALA A 451 -5.86 -31.23 3.60
N ILE A 452 -5.12 -30.85 4.65
CA ILE A 452 -5.07 -29.50 5.24
C ILE A 452 -3.64 -28.92 5.16
N VAL A 453 -2.84 -29.32 4.15
CA VAL A 453 -1.73 -28.52 3.59
C VAL A 453 -0.36 -28.57 4.29
N GLY A 454 0.64 -29.03 3.51
CA GLY A 454 2.01 -28.50 3.52
C GLY A 454 2.97 -28.94 4.63
N SER A 455 4.26 -28.71 4.40
CA SER A 455 5.33 -28.84 5.41
C SER A 455 5.19 -27.85 6.58
N MET A 456 4.35 -26.81 6.44
CA MET A 456 4.12 -25.77 7.45
C MET A 456 3.16 -26.18 8.58
N ILE A 457 2.50 -27.34 8.50
CA ILE A 457 1.65 -27.85 9.58
C ILE A 457 2.25 -29.11 10.21
N GLU A 458 2.57 -29.00 11.50
CA GLU A 458 3.00 -30.12 12.32
C GLU A 458 1.91 -30.57 13.29
N PHE A 459 1.89 -31.86 13.59
CA PHE A 459 1.03 -32.41 14.63
C PHE A 459 1.91 -33.00 15.74
N GLN A 460 1.80 -32.43 16.94
CA GLN A 460 2.55 -32.85 18.11
C GLN A 460 1.58 -33.23 19.24
N GLY A 461 1.26 -34.53 19.34
CA GLY A 461 0.27 -35.05 20.28
C GLY A 461 -1.13 -34.52 19.97
N ASP A 462 -1.63 -33.65 20.84
CA ASP A 462 -2.96 -33.03 20.74
C ASP A 462 -2.92 -31.61 20.18
N ASN A 463 -1.75 -31.18 19.69
CA ASN A 463 -1.54 -29.85 19.13
C ASN A 463 -1.42 -29.93 17.61
N ILE A 464 -2.13 -29.02 16.93
CA ILE A 464 -1.85 -28.65 15.54
C ILE A 464 -0.99 -27.40 15.60
N ILE A 465 0.20 -27.44 15.03
CA ILE A 465 1.14 -26.32 14.97
C ILE A 465 1.17 -25.86 13.52
N ILE A 466 0.86 -24.59 13.29
CA ILE A 466 0.91 -23.92 12.00
C ILE A 466 2.09 -22.96 12.08
N GLN A 467 3.10 -23.16 11.24
CA GLN A 467 4.19 -22.22 11.02
C GLN A 467 3.70 -21.12 10.07
N LEU A 468 3.95 -19.87 10.43
CA LEU A 468 3.56 -18.69 9.67
C LEU A 468 4.63 -18.25 8.67
#